data_AF-A0A223EYE9-F1
#
_entry.id   AF-A0A223EYE9-F1
#
_cell.length_a   1.000
_cell.length_b   1.000
_cell.length_c   1.000
_cell.angle_alpha   90.00
_cell.angle_beta   90.00
_cell.angle_gamma   90.00
#
_symmetry.space_group_name_H-M   'P 1'
#
loop_
_entity.id
_entity.type
_entity.pdbx_description
1 polymer ?
#
loop_
_entity_poly.entity_id
_entity_poly.type
_entity_poly.pdbx_seq_one_letter_code
_entity_poly.pdbx_strand_id
1 'polypeptide(L)'
;MKQNWGAKWKTVLLASAATLFAFSLICYPKQSLEASIRGLNMWWEVVFPSLLPFFIVSELLISFGVVSFLGVLLEPLMRPLFRVPGVGGFAWAMGMASGYPSGAKLTARLYQEKQLTTIEAERLSSFTNSSNPLFIFGAVSAGFFNNPQLGLVLAVSHYLGNISVGLIMRFHGIRKEQRQAKRQPRSFSLPYALRTLHRTRLKNEQPLGKLLGDAVRSSVQTLLMIGGFIILFSVMNKLLYMMHLTEQLAPLLRHLLRLAQLPEQLDIPVFSGLFEITLGSQMISQTDEAMLMEKAVATSFVLAFGGFSVQAQVASILAEANIRFQPFFIARLLHGVFAASFTYLLWKPLYIKTAGGMPTNIPAFLHAAKDVAWNEGWRLLQQYGPLLTLLFLCLYIWLVIKAASEPRGRS
;
A
#
# COMPACT_ATOMS: atom_id res chain seq x y z
N MET A 1 13.33 22.49 -38.33
CA MET A 1 12.45 22.69 -37.15
C MET A 1 11.25 21.76 -37.24
N LYS A 2 11.30 20.53 -36.68
CA LYS A 2 10.10 19.70 -36.56
C LYS A 2 9.24 20.27 -35.44
N GLN A 3 8.13 20.87 -35.82
CA GLN A 3 7.19 21.56 -34.96
C GLN A 3 6.63 20.55 -33.93
N ASN A 4 6.89 20.77 -32.64
CA ASN A 4 6.45 19.90 -31.53
C ASN A 4 4.94 20.05 -31.25
N TRP A 5 4.08 19.71 -32.21
CA TRP A 5 2.62 19.79 -32.09
C TRP A 5 2.10 19.06 -30.85
N GLY A 6 2.68 17.91 -30.49
CA GLY A 6 2.31 17.16 -29.29
C GLY A 6 2.67 17.88 -27.97
N ALA A 7 3.73 18.69 -27.94
CA ALA A 7 4.06 19.47 -26.74
C ALA A 7 3.10 20.63 -26.56
N LYS A 8 2.77 21.34 -27.65
CA LYS A 8 1.81 22.45 -27.63
C LYS A 8 0.43 21.98 -27.17
N TRP A 9 -0.07 20.85 -27.69
CA TRP A 9 -1.34 20.27 -27.26
C TRP A 9 -1.37 19.90 -25.78
N LYS A 10 -0.28 19.33 -25.26
CA LYS A 10 -0.14 19.06 -23.81
C LYS A 10 -0.19 20.34 -22.99
N THR A 11 0.51 21.39 -23.41
CA THR A 11 0.50 22.69 -22.73
C THR A 11 -0.91 23.28 -22.72
N VAL A 12 -1.60 23.29 -23.87
CA VAL A 12 -2.98 23.79 -23.96
C VAL A 12 -3.91 23.01 -23.04
N LEU A 13 -3.88 21.67 -23.08
CA LEU A 13 -4.73 20.83 -22.25
C LEU A 13 -4.49 21.06 -20.75
N LEU A 14 -3.23 21.12 -20.32
CA LEU A 14 -2.88 21.36 -18.92
C LEU A 14 -3.30 22.75 -18.45
N ALA A 15 -3.05 23.78 -19.28
CA ALA A 15 -3.44 25.16 -18.97
C ALA A 15 -4.96 25.29 -18.88
N SER A 16 -5.70 24.74 -19.87
CA SER A 16 -7.17 24.74 -19.85
C SER A 16 -7.74 24.00 -18.65
N ALA A 17 -7.17 22.83 -18.28
CA ALA A 17 -7.61 22.09 -17.10
C ALA A 17 -7.38 22.89 -15.80
N ALA A 18 -6.20 23.52 -15.65
CA ALA A 18 -5.89 24.35 -14.49
C ALA A 18 -6.78 25.60 -14.40
N THR A 19 -7.01 26.29 -15.53
CA THR A 19 -7.91 27.44 -15.59
C THR A 19 -9.35 27.06 -15.28
N LEU A 20 -9.84 25.94 -15.83
CA LEU A 20 -11.18 25.44 -15.53
C LEU A 20 -11.33 25.09 -14.04
N PHE A 21 -10.32 24.42 -13.46
CA PHE A 21 -10.31 24.10 -12.04
C PHE A 21 -10.34 25.39 -11.18
N ALA A 22 -9.48 26.36 -11.49
CA ALA A 22 -9.46 27.65 -10.77
C ALA A 22 -10.79 28.42 -10.91
N PHE A 23 -11.38 28.45 -12.10
CA PHE A 23 -12.69 29.06 -12.34
C PHE A 23 -13.79 28.36 -11.52
N SER A 24 -13.79 27.02 -11.50
CA SER A 24 -14.78 26.25 -10.73
C SER A 24 -14.68 26.48 -9.21
N LEU A 25 -13.48 26.73 -8.67
CA LEU A 25 -13.30 27.12 -7.27
C LEU A 25 -13.97 28.48 -6.96
N ILE A 26 -13.90 29.42 -7.90
CA ILE A 26 -14.52 30.75 -7.77
C ILE A 26 -16.04 30.65 -7.87
N CYS A 27 -16.57 29.80 -8.76
CA CYS A 27 -18.01 29.59 -8.92
C CYS A 27 -18.65 28.81 -7.76
N TYR A 28 -17.93 27.88 -7.13
CA TYR A 28 -18.45 27.00 -6.07
C TYR A 28 -17.60 27.03 -4.78
N PRO A 29 -17.41 28.22 -4.15
CA PRO A 29 -16.47 28.36 -3.03
C PRO A 29 -16.94 27.61 -1.77
N LYS A 30 -18.24 27.63 -1.47
CA LYS A 30 -18.82 26.94 -0.31
C LYS A 30 -18.63 25.42 -0.42
N GLN A 31 -18.97 24.85 -1.57
CA GLN A 31 -18.87 23.42 -1.82
C GLN A 31 -17.41 22.96 -1.82
N SER A 32 -16.51 23.79 -2.34
CA SER A 32 -15.06 23.54 -2.30
C SER A 32 -14.53 23.54 -0.87
N LEU A 33 -14.91 24.52 -0.05
CA LEU A 33 -14.51 24.59 1.36
C LEU A 33 -15.02 23.36 2.12
N GLU A 34 -16.31 23.02 2.02
CA GLU A 34 -16.88 21.83 2.65
C GLU A 34 -16.17 20.54 2.22
N ALA A 35 -15.82 20.42 0.93
CA ALA A 35 -15.07 19.28 0.41
C ALA A 35 -13.63 19.24 0.96
N SER A 36 -12.97 20.38 1.09
CA SER A 36 -11.63 20.44 1.69
C SER A 36 -11.64 20.06 3.17
N ILE A 37 -12.65 20.49 3.93
CA ILE A 37 -12.81 20.14 5.36
C ILE A 37 -13.04 18.64 5.49
N ARG A 38 -13.91 18.04 4.66
CA ARG A 38 -14.10 16.59 4.64
C ARG A 38 -12.79 15.85 4.33
N GLY A 39 -12.06 16.27 3.30
CA GLY A 39 -10.77 15.68 2.95
C GLY A 39 -9.73 15.80 4.07
N LEU A 40 -9.70 16.95 4.75
CA LEU A 40 -8.82 17.20 5.90
C LEU A 40 -9.17 16.30 7.09
N ASN A 41 -10.46 16.20 7.45
CA ASN A 41 -10.91 15.35 8.54
C ASN A 41 -10.59 13.88 8.25
N MET A 42 -10.85 13.41 7.03
CA MET A 42 -10.47 12.05 6.62
C MET A 42 -8.97 11.79 6.76
N TRP A 43 -8.14 12.76 6.35
CA TRP A 43 -6.70 12.64 6.52
C TRP A 43 -6.28 12.64 7.99
N TRP A 44 -6.80 13.57 8.80
CA TRP A 44 -6.40 13.75 10.19
C TRP A 44 -6.90 12.66 11.12
N GLU A 45 -8.16 12.26 11.00
CA GLU A 45 -8.81 11.31 11.91
C GLU A 45 -8.53 9.86 11.55
N VAL A 46 -8.34 9.56 10.26
CA VAL A 46 -8.20 8.17 9.79
C VAL A 46 -6.80 7.88 9.27
N VAL A 47 -6.33 8.65 8.28
CA VAL A 47 -5.10 8.29 7.53
C VAL A 47 -3.83 8.57 8.33
N PHE A 48 -3.74 9.74 8.97
CA PHE A 48 -2.56 10.15 9.71
C PHE A 48 -2.22 9.20 10.88
N PRO A 49 -3.14 8.91 11.83
CA PRO A 49 -2.84 8.04 12.96
C PRO A 49 -2.61 6.58 12.52
N SER A 50 -3.27 6.13 11.45
CA SER A 50 -3.12 4.75 10.98
C SER A 50 -1.80 4.49 10.24
N LEU A 51 -1.21 5.50 9.61
CA LEU A 51 0.00 5.33 8.79
C LEU A 51 1.30 5.77 9.47
N LEU A 52 1.26 6.78 10.36
CA LEU A 52 2.47 7.34 10.98
C LEU A 52 3.34 6.28 11.69
N PRO A 53 2.81 5.40 12.57
CA PRO A 53 3.64 4.41 13.24
C PRO A 53 4.34 3.46 12.26
N PHE A 54 3.63 3.02 11.22
CA PHE A 54 4.20 2.12 10.21
C PHE A 54 5.27 2.79 9.37
N PHE A 55 5.12 4.07 9.04
CA PHE A 55 6.13 4.82 8.29
C PHE A 55 7.40 5.00 9.14
N ILE A 56 7.27 5.38 10.41
CA ILE A 56 8.41 5.53 11.32
C ILE A 56 9.14 4.19 11.46
N VAL A 57 8.42 3.10 11.71
CA VAL A 57 9.02 1.76 11.81
C VAL A 57 9.70 1.35 10.50
N SER A 58 9.08 1.61 9.34
CA SER A 58 9.69 1.33 8.04
C SER A 58 11.03 2.04 7.87
N GLU A 59 11.09 3.33 8.17
CA GLU A 59 12.31 4.16 8.07
C GLU A 59 13.41 3.68 9.04
N LEU A 60 13.04 3.30 10.26
CA LEU A 60 13.97 2.74 11.24
C LEU A 60 14.52 1.37 10.77
N LEU A 61 13.66 0.48 10.27
CA LEU A 61 14.09 -0.83 9.75
C LEU A 61 15.04 -0.72 8.57
N ILE A 62 14.81 0.25 7.68
CA ILE A 62 15.74 0.60 6.59
C ILE A 62 17.07 1.07 7.16
N SER A 63 17.02 2.02 8.09
CA SER A 63 18.20 2.61 8.72
C SER A 63 19.06 1.58 9.47
N PHE A 64 18.43 0.56 10.06
CA PHE A 64 19.12 -0.53 10.75
C PHE A 64 19.63 -1.64 9.83
N GLY A 65 19.37 -1.57 8.52
CA GLY A 65 19.82 -2.56 7.54
C GLY A 65 18.99 -3.84 7.50
N VAL A 66 17.77 -3.83 8.05
CA VAL A 66 16.85 -4.98 8.03
C VAL A 66 16.39 -5.31 6.60
N VAL A 67 16.37 -4.32 5.71
CA VAL A 67 16.10 -4.47 4.27
C VAL A 67 17.03 -5.51 3.64
N SER A 68 18.33 -5.46 3.95
CA SER A 68 19.31 -6.40 3.41
C SER A 68 19.10 -7.81 3.93
N PHE A 69 18.69 -7.94 5.20
CA PHE A 69 18.37 -9.22 5.83
C PHE A 69 17.14 -9.88 5.18
N LEU A 70 16.03 -9.14 5.12
CA LEU A 70 14.81 -9.60 4.45
C LEU A 70 15.05 -9.82 2.96
N GLY A 71 15.98 -9.07 2.38
CA GLY A 71 16.42 -9.27 1.01
C GLY A 71 16.98 -10.66 0.74
N VAL A 72 17.85 -11.16 1.62
CA VAL A 72 18.40 -12.52 1.52
C VAL A 72 17.31 -13.57 1.78
N LEU A 73 16.42 -13.32 2.74
CA LEU A 73 15.33 -14.25 3.10
C LEU A 73 14.32 -14.41 1.97
N LEU A 74 13.96 -13.31 1.30
CA LEU A 74 12.91 -13.27 0.28
C LEU A 74 13.45 -13.44 -1.15
N GLU A 75 14.77 -13.53 -1.37
CA GLU A 75 15.37 -13.82 -2.68
C GLU A 75 14.78 -15.10 -3.35
N PRO A 76 14.63 -16.24 -2.63
CA PRO A 76 14.07 -17.46 -3.22
C PRO A 76 12.59 -17.33 -3.61
N LEU A 77 11.88 -16.31 -3.12
CA LEU A 77 10.49 -16.04 -3.45
C LEU A 77 10.38 -14.98 -4.56
N MET A 78 11.01 -13.82 -4.34
CA MET A 78 10.89 -12.63 -5.19
C MET A 78 11.51 -12.84 -6.57
N ARG A 79 12.66 -13.53 -6.64
CA ARG A 79 13.39 -13.71 -7.90
C ARG A 79 12.65 -14.64 -8.87
N PRO A 80 12.22 -15.86 -8.48
CA PRO A 80 11.50 -16.72 -9.41
C PRO A 80 10.09 -16.22 -9.73
N LEU A 81 9.33 -15.74 -8.74
CA LEU A 81 7.93 -15.33 -8.97
C LEU A 81 7.81 -13.99 -9.69
N PHE A 82 8.53 -12.97 -9.23
CA PHE A 82 8.33 -11.59 -9.70
C PHE A 82 9.47 -11.05 -10.57
N ARG A 83 10.61 -11.77 -10.66
CA ARG A 83 11.84 -11.29 -11.33
C ARG A 83 12.28 -9.91 -10.82
N VAL A 84 12.27 -9.78 -9.50
CA VAL A 84 12.80 -8.63 -8.75
C VAL A 84 13.78 -9.20 -7.70
N PRO A 85 14.89 -8.52 -7.36
CA PRO A 85 15.78 -8.98 -6.31
C PRO A 85 15.04 -9.05 -4.96
N GLY A 86 15.53 -9.91 -4.07
CA GLY A 86 14.95 -10.19 -2.78
C GLY A 86 14.79 -8.96 -1.89
N VAL A 87 15.66 -7.95 -2.04
CA VAL A 87 15.51 -6.65 -1.34
C VAL A 87 14.17 -5.96 -1.64
N GLY A 88 13.58 -6.23 -2.82
CA GLY A 88 12.23 -5.79 -3.15
C GLY A 88 11.14 -6.46 -2.30
N GLY A 89 11.43 -7.60 -1.69
CA GLY A 89 10.54 -8.28 -0.75
C GLY A 89 10.25 -7.45 0.50
N PHE A 90 11.21 -6.62 0.94
CA PHE A 90 10.94 -5.64 2.01
C PHE A 90 9.92 -4.59 1.57
N ALA A 91 10.09 -4.01 0.38
CA ALA A 91 9.14 -3.03 -0.17
C ALA A 91 7.75 -3.65 -0.38
N TRP A 92 7.67 -4.93 -0.73
CA TRP A 92 6.43 -5.67 -0.86
C TRP A 92 5.73 -5.91 0.48
N ALA A 93 6.46 -6.41 1.48
CA ALA A 93 5.92 -6.64 2.82
C ALA A 93 5.45 -5.33 3.48
N MET A 94 6.28 -4.29 3.44
CA MET A 94 5.91 -2.97 3.99
C MET A 94 4.82 -2.29 3.17
N GLY A 95 4.77 -2.52 1.86
CA GLY A 95 3.68 -2.07 1.01
C GLY A 95 2.33 -2.69 1.36
N MET A 96 2.30 -3.96 1.76
CA MET A 96 1.10 -4.61 2.29
C MET A 96 0.73 -4.11 3.68
N ALA A 97 1.70 -3.94 4.57
CA ALA A 97 1.45 -3.53 5.95
C ALA A 97 1.03 -2.06 6.07
N SER A 98 1.77 -1.15 5.43
CA SER A 98 1.56 0.30 5.50
C SER A 98 0.56 0.79 4.47
N GLY A 99 0.52 0.16 3.30
CA GLY A 99 -0.38 0.50 2.21
C GLY A 99 0.17 1.54 1.24
N TYR A 100 -0.73 2.29 0.61
CA TYR A 100 -0.37 3.35 -0.33
C TYR A 100 0.11 4.63 0.37
N PRO A 101 1.04 5.41 -0.20
CA PRO A 101 1.91 5.11 -1.36
C PRO A 101 3.26 4.49 -0.92
N SER A 102 3.32 3.83 0.24
CA SER A 102 4.58 3.38 0.86
C SER A 102 5.37 2.43 -0.02
N GLY A 103 4.71 1.51 -0.71
CA GLY A 103 5.36 0.60 -1.65
C GLY A 103 6.12 1.31 -2.77
N ALA A 104 5.51 2.36 -3.33
CA ALA A 104 6.17 3.22 -4.32
C ALA A 104 7.35 3.99 -3.73
N LYS A 105 7.19 4.56 -2.53
CA LYS A 105 8.27 5.28 -1.81
C LYS A 105 9.48 4.39 -1.58
N LEU A 106 9.26 3.18 -1.06
CA LEU A 106 10.33 2.21 -0.81
C LEU A 106 10.98 1.73 -2.11
N THR A 107 10.19 1.51 -3.16
CA THR A 107 10.71 1.15 -4.47
C THR A 107 11.60 2.26 -5.06
N ALA A 108 11.13 3.52 -5.00
CA ALA A 108 11.89 4.70 -5.42
C ALA A 108 13.21 4.82 -4.64
N ARG A 109 13.17 4.59 -3.32
CA ARG A 109 14.36 4.61 -2.48
C ARG A 109 15.38 3.53 -2.87
N LEU A 110 14.93 2.28 -3.00
CA LEU A 110 15.78 1.16 -3.42
C LEU A 110 16.39 1.40 -4.82
N TYR A 111 15.65 2.04 -5.72
CA TYR A 111 16.14 2.42 -7.03
C TYR A 111 17.23 3.51 -6.95
N GLN A 112 16.99 4.58 -6.19
CA GLN A 112 17.97 5.66 -5.96
C GLN A 112 19.26 5.15 -5.30
N GLU A 113 19.15 4.17 -4.40
CA GLU A 113 20.27 3.46 -3.78
C GLU A 113 20.95 2.42 -4.70
N LYS A 114 20.57 2.38 -5.98
CA LYS A 114 21.10 1.46 -7.02
C LYS A 114 20.96 -0.02 -6.66
N GLN A 115 19.99 -0.37 -5.80
CA GLN A 115 19.65 -1.76 -5.46
C GLN A 115 18.75 -2.40 -6.52
N LEU A 116 18.02 -1.59 -7.29
CA LEU A 116 17.13 -2.01 -8.37
C LEU A 116 17.59 -1.42 -9.70
N THR A 117 17.44 -2.19 -10.78
CA THR A 117 17.41 -1.65 -12.14
C THR A 117 16.10 -0.91 -12.41
N THR A 118 16.03 -0.10 -13.47
CA THR A 118 14.79 0.62 -13.84
C THR A 118 13.62 -0.34 -14.10
N ILE A 119 13.87 -1.47 -14.76
CA ILE A 119 12.83 -2.46 -15.03
C ILE A 119 12.39 -3.17 -13.74
N GLU A 120 13.32 -3.53 -12.86
CA GLU A 120 12.99 -4.11 -11.55
C GLU A 120 12.19 -3.14 -10.68
N ALA A 121 12.51 -1.84 -10.72
CA ALA A 121 11.76 -0.80 -10.02
C ALA A 121 10.33 -0.62 -10.58
N GLU A 122 10.17 -0.64 -11.90
CA GLU A 122 8.83 -0.59 -12.53
C GLU A 122 7.99 -1.83 -12.21
N ARG A 123 8.60 -3.02 -12.21
CA ARG A 123 7.93 -4.26 -11.79
C ARG A 123 7.51 -4.15 -10.33
N LEU A 124 8.45 -3.81 -9.45
CA LEU A 124 8.21 -3.77 -8.02
C LEU A 124 7.12 -2.76 -7.66
N SER A 125 7.20 -1.51 -8.14
CA SER A 125 6.20 -0.48 -7.84
C SER A 125 4.79 -0.90 -8.23
N SER A 126 4.65 -1.72 -9.27
CA SER A 126 3.38 -2.19 -9.81
C SER A 126 2.62 -3.17 -8.90
N PHE A 127 3.27 -3.83 -7.93
CA PHE A 127 2.62 -4.76 -7.00
C PHE A 127 3.01 -4.57 -5.52
N THR A 128 3.77 -3.54 -5.17
CA THR A 128 4.04 -3.17 -3.76
C THR A 128 3.04 -2.16 -3.20
N ASN A 129 2.14 -1.66 -4.02
CA ASN A 129 1.12 -0.71 -3.61
C ASN A 129 -0.19 -1.47 -3.41
N SER A 130 -0.77 -1.45 -2.22
CA SER A 130 -2.07 -2.05 -1.91
C SER A 130 -2.75 -1.27 -0.77
N SER A 131 -4.07 -1.28 -0.66
CA SER A 131 -4.75 -0.91 0.59
C SER A 131 -4.26 -1.79 1.73
N ASN A 132 -3.99 -1.19 2.89
CA ASN A 132 -3.53 -1.92 4.07
C ASN A 132 -4.70 -2.61 4.80
N PRO A 133 -4.43 -3.60 5.68
CA PRO A 133 -5.46 -4.31 6.42
C PRO A 133 -6.32 -3.38 7.29
N LEU A 134 -5.72 -2.38 7.95
CA LEU A 134 -6.45 -1.46 8.82
C LEU A 134 -7.54 -0.69 8.05
N PHE A 135 -7.25 -0.29 6.82
CA PHE A 135 -8.21 0.39 5.97
C PHE A 135 -9.31 -0.57 5.49
N ILE A 136 -8.95 -1.79 5.07
CA ILE A 136 -9.93 -2.77 4.58
C ILE A 136 -10.87 -3.25 5.70
N PHE A 137 -10.31 -3.69 6.84
CA PHE A 137 -11.09 -4.22 7.95
C PHE A 137 -11.76 -3.11 8.77
N GLY A 138 -11.03 -2.03 9.08
CA GLY A 138 -11.50 -0.95 9.94
C GLY A 138 -12.41 0.01 9.19
N ALA A 139 -11.86 0.79 8.26
CA ALA A 139 -12.61 1.87 7.62
C ALA A 139 -13.71 1.34 6.68
N VAL A 140 -13.37 0.41 5.77
CA VAL A 140 -14.32 -0.05 4.75
C VAL A 140 -15.32 -1.04 5.33
N SER A 141 -14.84 -2.16 5.86
CA SER A 141 -15.71 -3.25 6.29
C SER A 141 -16.50 -2.91 7.55
N ALA A 142 -15.84 -2.52 8.64
CA ALA A 142 -16.52 -2.19 9.89
C ALA A 142 -17.16 -0.79 9.84
N GLY A 143 -16.47 0.21 9.27
CA GLY A 143 -16.95 1.60 9.23
C GLY A 143 -18.04 1.84 8.19
N PHE A 144 -17.75 1.68 6.90
CA PHE A 144 -18.68 2.05 5.83
C PHE A 144 -19.79 1.03 5.61
N PHE A 145 -19.47 -0.26 5.69
CA PHE A 145 -20.41 -1.35 5.47
C PHE A 145 -21.11 -1.81 6.76
N ASN A 146 -20.67 -1.37 7.94
CA ASN A 146 -21.16 -1.88 9.23
C ASN A 146 -21.17 -3.42 9.32
N ASN A 147 -20.23 -4.06 8.62
CA ASN A 147 -20.16 -5.51 8.49
C ASN A 147 -18.69 -5.96 8.49
N PRO A 148 -18.11 -6.23 9.67
CA PRO A 148 -16.72 -6.68 9.80
C PRO A 148 -16.38 -7.99 9.06
N GLN A 149 -17.37 -8.84 8.79
CA GLN A 149 -17.14 -10.12 8.09
C GLN A 149 -16.74 -9.91 6.62
N LEU A 150 -17.14 -8.78 6.03
CA LEU A 150 -16.79 -8.40 4.67
C LEU A 150 -15.27 -8.22 4.49
N GLY A 151 -14.56 -7.84 5.55
CA GLY A 151 -13.13 -7.55 5.52
C GLY A 151 -12.30 -8.75 5.04
N LEU A 152 -12.69 -9.98 5.38
CA LEU A 152 -11.95 -11.18 4.96
C LEU A 152 -12.02 -11.37 3.44
N VAL A 153 -13.21 -11.31 2.84
CA VAL A 153 -13.37 -11.50 1.39
C VAL A 153 -12.69 -10.37 0.62
N LEU A 154 -12.81 -9.12 1.09
CA LEU A 154 -12.14 -7.97 0.47
C LEU A 154 -10.61 -8.10 0.57
N ALA A 155 -10.07 -8.41 1.75
CA ALA A 155 -8.63 -8.52 1.96
C ALA A 155 -8.01 -9.65 1.12
N VAL A 156 -8.59 -10.85 1.16
CA VAL A 156 -8.07 -12.00 0.39
C VAL A 156 -8.11 -11.71 -1.10
N SER A 157 -9.24 -11.19 -1.61
CA SER A 157 -9.38 -10.84 -3.02
C SER A 157 -8.38 -9.79 -3.47
N HIS A 158 -8.19 -8.76 -2.65
CA HIS A 158 -7.27 -7.66 -2.91
C HIS A 158 -5.81 -8.15 -2.95
N TYR A 159 -5.35 -8.90 -1.95
CA TYR A 159 -3.96 -9.38 -1.95
C TYR A 159 -3.70 -10.44 -3.03
N LEU A 160 -4.66 -11.32 -3.34
CA LEU A 160 -4.56 -12.25 -4.47
C LEU A 160 -4.50 -11.50 -5.81
N GLY A 161 -5.31 -10.44 -5.97
CA GLY A 161 -5.27 -9.56 -7.12
C GLY A 161 -3.88 -8.94 -7.29
N ASN A 162 -3.33 -8.42 -6.20
CA ASN A 162 -2.02 -7.76 -6.21
C ASN A 162 -0.87 -8.75 -6.54
N ILE A 163 -0.93 -9.98 -6.00
CA ILE A 163 0.01 -11.06 -6.34
C ILE A 163 -0.10 -11.43 -7.83
N SER A 164 -1.32 -11.54 -8.36
CA SER A 164 -1.57 -11.85 -9.77
C SER A 164 -0.97 -10.79 -10.69
N VAL A 165 -1.11 -9.51 -10.33
CA VAL A 165 -0.42 -8.41 -11.03
C VAL A 165 1.09 -8.58 -10.98
N GLY A 166 1.67 -8.91 -9.83
CA GLY A 166 3.11 -9.19 -9.72
C GLY A 166 3.58 -10.31 -10.67
N LEU A 167 2.80 -11.40 -10.77
CA LEU A 167 3.10 -12.53 -11.66
C LEU A 167 3.03 -12.14 -13.14
N ILE A 168 2.11 -11.26 -13.53
CA ILE A 168 2.02 -10.73 -14.89
C ILE A 168 3.15 -9.74 -15.18
N MET A 169 3.44 -8.85 -14.23
CA MET A 169 4.50 -7.85 -14.36
C MET A 169 5.89 -8.47 -14.45
N ARG A 170 6.06 -9.73 -14.05
CA ARG A 170 7.23 -10.56 -14.38
C ARG A 170 7.62 -10.49 -15.86
N PHE A 171 6.64 -10.34 -16.76
CA PHE A 171 6.86 -10.30 -18.21
C PHE A 171 7.18 -8.91 -18.76
N HIS A 172 7.00 -7.86 -17.95
CA HIS A 172 7.32 -6.50 -18.34
C HIS A 172 8.82 -6.32 -18.53
N GLY A 173 9.24 -5.78 -19.68
CA GLY A 173 10.65 -5.43 -19.93
C GLY A 173 11.62 -6.60 -20.16
N ILE A 174 11.16 -7.85 -20.32
CA ILE A 174 12.03 -9.04 -20.50
C ILE A 174 13.10 -8.84 -21.58
N ARG A 175 12.71 -8.32 -22.74
CA ARG A 175 13.65 -8.14 -23.88
C ARG A 175 14.80 -7.17 -23.55
N LYS A 176 14.56 -6.18 -22.67
CA LYS A 176 15.58 -5.24 -22.22
C LYS A 176 16.51 -5.87 -21.17
N GLU A 177 15.97 -6.75 -20.34
CA GLU A 177 16.71 -7.48 -19.28
C GLU A 177 17.65 -8.55 -19.87
N GLN A 178 17.26 -9.23 -20.95
CA GLN A 178 18.08 -10.25 -21.63
C GLN A 178 19.43 -9.70 -22.15
N ARG A 179 19.55 -8.38 -22.31
CA ARG A 179 20.80 -7.70 -22.71
C ARG A 179 21.74 -7.40 -21.54
N GLN A 180 21.30 -7.60 -20.30
CA GLN A 180 22.10 -7.35 -19.09
C GLN A 180 22.64 -8.66 -18.52
N ALA A 181 23.81 -8.62 -17.90
CA ALA A 181 24.41 -9.78 -17.25
C ALA A 181 23.47 -10.35 -16.19
N LYS A 182 23.15 -11.65 -16.29
CA LYS A 182 22.31 -12.34 -15.31
C LYS A 182 23.04 -12.39 -13.96
N ARG A 183 22.54 -11.66 -12.96
CA ARG A 183 22.92 -11.90 -11.56
C ARG A 183 22.48 -13.31 -11.17
N GLN A 184 23.41 -14.14 -10.70
CA GLN A 184 23.08 -15.49 -10.25
C GLN A 184 22.15 -15.43 -9.03
N PRO A 185 21.06 -16.22 -9.00
CA PRO A 185 20.23 -16.35 -7.82
C PRO A 185 21.09 -16.88 -6.67
N ARG A 186 21.11 -16.18 -5.54
CA ARG A 186 21.84 -16.65 -4.36
C ARG A 186 20.98 -17.65 -3.60
N SER A 187 21.56 -18.78 -3.21
CA SER A 187 20.90 -19.73 -2.32
C SER A 187 20.67 -19.10 -0.95
N PHE A 188 19.56 -19.46 -0.31
CA PHE A 188 19.22 -18.99 1.02
C PHE A 188 20.32 -19.34 2.04
N SER A 189 20.73 -18.37 2.87
CA SER A 189 21.67 -18.58 3.98
C SER A 189 21.41 -17.59 5.11
N LEU A 190 20.83 -18.08 6.22
CA LEU A 190 20.52 -17.27 7.40
C LEU A 190 21.78 -16.67 8.07
N PRO A 191 22.89 -17.42 8.26
CA PRO A 191 24.13 -16.84 8.80
C PRO A 191 24.68 -15.71 7.93
N TYR A 192 24.56 -15.83 6.61
CA TYR A 192 24.95 -14.77 5.68
C TYR A 192 24.04 -13.54 5.78
N ALA A 193 22.71 -13.75 5.93
CA ALA A 193 21.75 -12.67 6.11
C ALA A 193 22.05 -11.84 7.38
N LEU A 194 22.34 -12.51 8.50
CA LEU A 194 22.69 -11.87 9.77
C LEU A 194 24.03 -11.09 9.67
N ARG A 195 25.04 -11.67 9.01
CA ARG A 195 26.31 -10.97 8.74
C ARG A 195 26.10 -9.73 7.87
N THR A 196 25.21 -9.81 6.88
CA THR A 196 24.91 -8.70 5.98
C THR A 196 24.16 -7.58 6.71
N LEU A 197 23.24 -7.92 7.60
CA LEU A 197 22.57 -6.97 8.49
C LEU A 197 23.59 -6.23 9.35
N HIS A 198 24.45 -6.96 10.07
CA HIS A 198 25.45 -6.36 10.93
C HIS A 198 26.41 -5.45 10.16
N ARG A 199 26.90 -5.89 9.00
CA ARG A 199 27.75 -5.07 8.12
C ARG A 199 27.03 -3.81 7.60
N THR A 200 25.75 -3.90 7.29
CA THR A 200 24.97 -2.74 6.82
C THR A 200 24.77 -1.74 7.95
N ARG A 201 24.46 -2.22 9.17
CA ARG A 201 24.38 -1.39 10.38
C ARG A 201 25.71 -0.69 10.68
N LEU A 202 26.84 -1.38 10.57
CA LEU A 202 28.16 -0.78 10.82
C LEU A 202 28.53 0.32 9.81
N LYS A 203 27.97 0.30 8.60
CA LYS A 203 28.14 1.39 7.63
C LYS A 203 27.32 2.63 7.96
N ASN A 204 26.29 2.50 8.80
CA ASN A 204 25.46 3.60 9.24
C ASN A 204 25.91 4.06 10.64
N GLU A 205 26.80 5.04 10.68
CA GLU A 205 27.41 5.56 11.92
C GLU A 205 26.53 6.62 12.62
N GLN A 206 25.33 6.87 12.11
CA GLN A 206 24.47 7.92 12.67
C GLN A 206 23.99 7.57 14.09
N PRO A 207 23.97 8.56 15.02
CA PRO A 207 23.39 8.36 16.34
C PRO A 207 21.91 7.96 16.26
N LEU A 208 21.45 7.13 17.19
CA LEU A 208 20.06 6.65 17.25
C LEU A 208 19.04 7.80 17.24
N GLY A 209 19.31 8.88 17.98
CA GLY A 209 18.44 10.05 18.02
C GLY A 209 18.29 10.74 16.65
N LYS A 210 19.35 10.76 15.84
CA LYS A 210 19.29 11.28 14.47
C LYS A 210 18.47 10.37 13.57
N LEU A 211 18.67 9.05 13.65
CA LEU A 211 17.88 8.07 12.89
C LEU A 211 16.38 8.18 13.20
N LEU A 212 16.04 8.36 14.49
CA LEU A 212 14.66 8.56 14.90
C LEU A 212 14.09 9.88 14.38
N GLY A 213 14.85 10.98 14.49
CA GLY A 213 14.45 12.29 13.98
C GLY A 213 14.22 12.28 12.46
N ASP A 214 15.13 11.66 11.71
CA ASP A 214 15.03 11.52 10.25
C ASP A 214 13.83 10.64 9.85
N ALA A 215 13.58 9.55 10.59
CA ALA A 215 12.41 8.69 10.40
C ALA A 215 11.09 9.44 10.61
N VAL A 216 10.96 10.21 11.69
CA VAL A 216 9.77 11.02 11.97
C VAL A 216 9.59 12.08 10.89
N ARG A 217 10.64 12.84 10.54
CA ARG A 217 10.58 13.89 9.52
C ARG A 217 10.15 13.34 8.16
N SER A 218 10.78 12.27 7.70
CA SER A 218 10.45 11.61 6.42
C SER A 218 9.00 11.11 6.41
N SER A 219 8.54 10.55 7.53
CA SER A 219 7.17 10.05 7.69
C SER A 219 6.15 11.18 7.62
N VAL A 220 6.36 12.26 8.38
CA VAL A 220 5.46 13.43 8.40
C VAL A 220 5.41 14.11 7.03
N GLN A 221 6.54 14.28 6.35
CA GLN A 221 6.56 14.86 5.00
C GLN A 221 5.74 14.01 4.01
N THR A 222 5.86 12.69 4.09
CA THR A 222 5.06 11.78 3.24
C THR A 222 3.58 11.91 3.57
N LEU A 223 3.22 11.98 4.86
CA LEU A 223 1.83 12.13 5.30
C LEU A 223 1.21 13.47 4.88
N LEU A 224 1.96 14.57 4.94
CA LEU A 224 1.50 15.88 4.47
C LEU A 224 1.24 15.87 2.96
N MET A 225 2.10 15.21 2.18
CA MET A 225 1.87 15.01 0.75
C MET A 225 0.58 14.22 0.51
N ILE A 226 0.38 13.10 1.21
CA ILE A 226 -0.86 12.29 1.12
C ILE A 226 -2.09 13.14 1.47
N GLY A 227 -2.03 13.92 2.56
CA GLY A 227 -3.11 14.81 2.98
C GLY A 227 -3.46 15.87 1.93
N GLY A 228 -2.44 16.49 1.33
CA GLY A 228 -2.64 17.44 0.23
C GLY A 228 -3.36 16.82 -0.97
N PHE A 229 -3.01 15.59 -1.35
CA PHE A 229 -3.70 14.87 -2.43
C PHE A 229 -5.13 14.47 -2.06
N ILE A 230 -5.38 13.99 -0.83
CA ILE A 230 -6.75 13.67 -0.37
C ILE A 230 -7.64 14.91 -0.43
N ILE A 231 -7.17 16.05 0.07
CA ILE A 231 -7.91 17.32 0.04
C ILE A 231 -8.18 17.76 -1.41
N LEU A 232 -7.14 17.77 -2.25
CA LEU A 232 -7.27 18.18 -3.66
C LEU A 232 -8.29 17.33 -4.41
N PHE A 233 -8.21 16.00 -4.29
CA PHE A 233 -9.12 15.09 -4.98
C PHE A 233 -10.53 15.12 -4.38
N SER A 234 -10.69 15.40 -3.08
CA SER A 234 -12.01 15.62 -2.47
C SER A 234 -12.70 16.86 -3.06
N VAL A 235 -11.97 17.96 -3.21
CA VAL A 235 -12.46 19.20 -3.84
C VAL A 235 -12.76 18.97 -5.31
N MET A 236 -11.84 18.35 -6.04
CA MET A 236 -12.03 18.07 -7.47
C MET A 236 -13.25 17.18 -7.71
N ASN A 237 -13.45 16.11 -6.93
CA ASN A 237 -14.62 15.25 -7.06
C ASN A 237 -15.93 16.02 -6.80
N LYS A 238 -15.95 16.90 -5.79
CA LYS A 238 -17.12 17.75 -5.52
C LYS A 238 -17.40 18.73 -6.67
N LEU A 239 -16.37 19.32 -7.26
CA LEU A 239 -16.52 20.25 -8.38
C LEU A 239 -16.98 19.54 -9.66
N LEU A 240 -16.44 18.36 -9.96
CA LEU A 240 -16.91 17.54 -11.09
C LEU A 240 -18.40 17.20 -10.97
N TYR A 241 -18.86 16.91 -9.75
CA TYR A 241 -20.28 16.72 -9.45
C TYR A 241 -21.09 18.01 -9.67
N MET A 242 -20.64 19.15 -9.12
CA MET A 242 -21.37 20.43 -9.26
C MET A 242 -21.43 20.94 -10.71
N MET A 243 -20.46 20.59 -11.56
CA MET A 243 -20.44 20.93 -12.98
C MET A 243 -21.21 19.92 -13.86
N HIS A 244 -21.87 18.93 -13.27
CA HIS A 244 -22.56 17.83 -13.97
C HIS A 244 -21.66 16.99 -14.89
N LEU A 245 -20.33 17.05 -14.73
CA LEU A 245 -19.39 16.22 -15.50
C LEU A 245 -19.57 14.74 -15.15
N THR A 246 -19.88 14.44 -13.90
CA THR A 246 -20.16 13.07 -13.45
C THR A 246 -21.38 12.50 -14.18
N GLU A 247 -22.45 13.27 -14.34
CA GLU A 247 -23.67 12.85 -15.06
C GLU A 247 -23.42 12.65 -16.55
N GLN A 248 -22.59 13.50 -17.17
CA GLN A 248 -22.24 13.36 -18.59
C GLN A 248 -21.41 12.10 -18.87
N LEU A 249 -20.58 11.67 -17.91
CA LEU A 249 -19.77 10.46 -18.01
C LEU A 249 -20.48 9.21 -17.50
N ALA A 250 -21.60 9.36 -16.79
CA ALA A 250 -22.39 8.26 -16.25
C ALA A 250 -22.85 7.24 -17.31
N PRO A 251 -23.30 7.61 -18.54
CA PRO A 251 -23.71 6.62 -19.55
C PRO A 251 -22.59 5.66 -19.94
N LEU A 252 -21.34 6.15 -20.03
CA LEU A 252 -20.17 5.31 -20.30
C LEU A 252 -19.96 4.31 -19.15
N LEU A 253 -20.05 4.79 -17.92
CA LEU A 253 -19.86 3.94 -16.74
C LEU A 253 -21.00 2.92 -16.57
N ARG A 254 -22.26 3.30 -16.81
CA ARG A 254 -23.41 2.37 -16.84
C ARG A 254 -23.23 1.28 -17.89
N HIS A 255 -22.70 1.61 -19.06
CA HIS A 255 -22.40 0.61 -20.07
C HIS A 255 -21.35 -0.40 -19.56
N LEU A 256 -20.28 0.07 -18.92
CA LEU A 256 -19.28 -0.82 -18.30
C LEU A 256 -19.86 -1.67 -17.15
N LEU A 257 -20.72 -1.08 -16.31
CA LEU A 257 -21.39 -1.80 -15.22
C LEU A 257 -22.32 -2.89 -15.74
N ARG A 258 -23.11 -2.62 -16.79
CA ARG A 258 -23.93 -3.64 -17.47
C ARG A 258 -23.11 -4.79 -18.02
N LEU A 259 -21.97 -4.50 -18.64
CA LEU A 259 -21.05 -5.55 -19.12
C LEU A 259 -20.51 -6.41 -17.96
N ALA A 260 -20.32 -5.80 -16.78
CA ALA A 260 -19.93 -6.48 -15.56
C ALA A 260 -21.11 -7.12 -14.78
N GLN A 261 -22.34 -7.03 -15.28
CA GLN A 261 -23.58 -7.47 -14.61
C GLN A 261 -23.77 -6.83 -13.23
N LEU A 262 -23.39 -5.56 -13.09
CA LEU A 262 -23.58 -4.75 -11.87
C LEU A 262 -24.72 -3.74 -12.04
N PRO A 263 -25.42 -3.35 -10.96
CA PRO A 263 -26.47 -2.33 -10.99
C PRO A 263 -25.98 -0.99 -11.55
N GLU A 264 -26.81 -0.35 -12.38
CA GLU A 264 -26.48 0.96 -12.99
C GLU A 264 -26.36 2.09 -11.95
N GLN A 265 -27.00 1.94 -10.79
CA GLN A 265 -26.99 2.89 -9.66
C GLN A 265 -25.62 3.03 -9.00
N LEU A 266 -24.69 2.11 -9.28
CA LEU A 266 -23.32 2.19 -8.82
C LEU A 266 -22.47 3.16 -9.66
N ASP A 267 -23.02 3.78 -10.70
CA ASP A 267 -22.32 4.72 -11.59
C ASP A 267 -21.68 5.89 -10.82
N ILE A 268 -22.45 6.70 -10.10
CA ILE A 268 -21.92 7.86 -9.37
C ILE A 268 -20.96 7.43 -8.24
N PRO A 269 -21.28 6.42 -7.40
CA PRO A 269 -20.35 5.93 -6.38
C PRO A 269 -19.04 5.38 -6.94
N VAL A 270 -19.06 4.59 -8.01
CA VAL A 270 -17.85 4.05 -8.65
C VAL A 270 -17.05 5.17 -9.31
N PHE A 271 -17.72 6.12 -9.98
CA PHE A 271 -17.05 7.30 -10.54
C PHE A 271 -16.32 8.09 -9.47
N SER A 272 -16.98 8.35 -8.34
CA SER A 272 -16.38 8.97 -7.16
C SER A 272 -15.15 8.19 -6.68
N GLY A 273 -15.24 6.85 -6.63
CA GLY A 273 -14.15 5.93 -6.29
C GLY A 273 -12.97 5.93 -7.26
N LEU A 274 -13.19 6.25 -8.55
CA LEU A 274 -12.10 6.44 -9.49
C LEU A 274 -11.24 7.65 -9.14
N PHE A 275 -11.77 8.65 -8.44
CA PHE A 275 -11.02 9.81 -8.01
C PHE A 275 -10.45 9.64 -6.60
N GLU A 276 -11.29 9.22 -5.64
CA GLU A 276 -10.91 9.08 -4.24
C GLU A 276 -11.58 7.83 -3.63
N ILE A 277 -10.74 6.93 -3.13
CA ILE A 277 -11.16 5.58 -2.72
C ILE A 277 -12.10 5.58 -1.52
N THR A 278 -11.95 6.53 -0.60
CA THR A 278 -12.68 6.56 0.66
C THR A 278 -14.13 6.94 0.41
N LEU A 279 -14.35 8.10 -0.22
CA LEU A 279 -15.66 8.61 -0.55
C LEU A 279 -16.39 7.67 -1.51
N GLY A 280 -15.69 7.13 -2.52
CA GLY A 280 -16.27 6.13 -3.41
C GLY A 280 -16.74 4.88 -2.66
N SER A 281 -15.90 4.33 -1.77
CA SER A 281 -16.27 3.13 -0.98
C SER A 281 -17.44 3.39 -0.04
N GLN A 282 -17.50 4.58 0.58
CA GLN A 282 -18.61 5.00 1.42
C GLN A 282 -19.92 5.15 0.63
N MET A 283 -19.87 5.77 -0.55
CA MET A 283 -21.06 5.92 -1.40
C MET A 283 -21.56 4.57 -1.92
N ILE A 284 -20.64 3.65 -2.26
CA ILE A 284 -21.00 2.29 -2.70
C ILE A 284 -21.72 1.53 -1.57
N SER A 285 -21.26 1.65 -0.32
CA SER A 285 -21.88 0.95 0.80
C SER A 285 -23.33 1.43 1.06
N GLN A 286 -23.59 2.71 0.78
CA GLN A 286 -24.88 3.39 0.97
C GLN A 286 -25.85 3.27 -0.22
N THR A 287 -25.51 2.52 -1.28
CA THR A 287 -26.39 2.38 -2.47
C THR A 287 -27.46 1.31 -2.23
N ASP A 288 -28.66 1.67 -1.77
CA ASP A 288 -29.67 0.70 -1.31
C ASP A 288 -30.14 -0.31 -2.38
N GLU A 289 -30.11 0.08 -3.66
CA GLU A 289 -30.57 -0.75 -4.78
C GLU A 289 -29.61 -1.89 -5.14
N ALA A 290 -28.36 -1.84 -4.67
CA ALA A 290 -27.35 -2.85 -4.95
C ALA A 290 -27.29 -3.92 -3.85
N MET A 291 -27.21 -5.19 -4.24
CA MET A 291 -26.97 -6.28 -3.31
C MET A 291 -25.59 -6.16 -2.67
N LEU A 292 -25.43 -6.71 -1.45
CA LEU A 292 -24.16 -6.63 -0.72
C LEU A 292 -22.97 -7.20 -1.52
N MET A 293 -23.18 -8.28 -2.28
CA MET A 293 -22.15 -8.86 -3.14
C MET A 293 -21.71 -7.89 -4.23
N GLU A 294 -22.65 -7.19 -4.86
CA GLU A 294 -22.40 -6.25 -5.95
C GLU A 294 -21.64 -5.03 -5.42
N LYS A 295 -22.06 -4.51 -4.26
CA LYS A 295 -21.32 -3.47 -3.51
C LYS A 295 -19.90 -3.92 -3.21
N ALA A 296 -19.71 -5.15 -2.72
CA ALA A 296 -18.40 -5.68 -2.38
C ALA A 296 -17.49 -5.80 -3.61
N VAL A 297 -18.01 -6.29 -4.74
CA VAL A 297 -17.28 -6.38 -6.02
C VAL A 297 -16.83 -5.00 -6.49
N ALA A 298 -17.74 -4.01 -6.48
CA ALA A 298 -17.44 -2.64 -6.87
C ALA A 298 -16.41 -1.98 -5.94
N THR A 299 -16.57 -2.13 -4.62
CA THR A 299 -15.61 -1.63 -3.62
C THR A 299 -14.24 -2.29 -3.81
N SER A 300 -14.18 -3.60 -4.04
CA SER A 300 -12.93 -4.33 -4.29
C SER A 300 -12.17 -3.78 -5.50
N PHE A 301 -12.88 -3.46 -6.59
CA PHE A 301 -12.30 -2.77 -7.74
C PHE A 301 -11.68 -1.41 -7.34
N VAL A 302 -12.45 -0.57 -6.64
CA VAL A 302 -12.01 0.79 -6.24
C VAL A 302 -10.76 0.72 -5.34
N LEU A 303 -10.76 -0.16 -4.34
CA LEU A 303 -9.62 -0.34 -3.42
C LEU A 303 -8.35 -0.78 -4.15
N ALA A 304 -8.47 -1.71 -5.10
CA ALA A 304 -7.35 -2.25 -5.85
C ALA A 304 -6.81 -1.30 -6.92
N PHE A 305 -7.71 -0.54 -7.58
CA PHE A 305 -7.36 0.53 -8.51
C PHE A 305 -6.66 1.71 -7.81
N GLY A 306 -7.03 1.99 -6.56
CA GLY A 306 -6.42 3.02 -5.71
C GLY A 306 -6.92 4.45 -5.97
N GLY A 307 -7.74 4.66 -6.99
CA GLY A 307 -8.22 5.99 -7.39
C GLY A 307 -7.11 6.92 -7.90
N PHE A 308 -7.50 7.98 -8.60
CA PHE A 308 -6.58 8.94 -9.18
C PHE A 308 -5.80 9.71 -8.10
N SER A 309 -6.35 9.89 -6.89
CA SER A 309 -5.64 10.48 -5.75
C SER A 309 -4.38 9.70 -5.38
N VAL A 310 -4.49 8.40 -5.13
CA VAL A 310 -3.31 7.56 -4.81
C VAL A 310 -2.39 7.46 -6.01
N GLN A 311 -2.94 7.36 -7.22
CA GLN A 311 -2.12 7.28 -8.42
C GLN A 311 -1.30 8.55 -8.64
N ALA A 312 -1.84 9.73 -8.34
CA ALA A 312 -1.10 10.99 -8.38
C ALA A 312 -0.01 11.06 -7.28
N GLN A 313 -0.30 10.56 -6.07
CA GLN A 313 0.71 10.41 -5.00
C GLN A 313 1.86 9.50 -5.42
N VAL A 314 1.55 8.38 -6.07
CA VAL A 314 2.58 7.46 -6.57
C VAL A 314 3.32 8.07 -7.75
N ALA A 315 2.62 8.77 -8.65
CA ALA A 315 3.24 9.45 -9.78
C ALA A 315 4.27 10.49 -9.35
N SER A 316 3.98 11.30 -8.31
CA SER A 316 4.94 12.27 -7.78
C SER A 316 6.20 11.60 -7.24
N ILE A 317 6.04 10.53 -6.44
CA ILE A 317 7.16 9.75 -5.90
C ILE A 317 7.99 9.10 -7.01
N LEU A 318 7.35 8.45 -7.99
CA LEU A 318 8.07 7.77 -9.07
C LEU A 318 8.78 8.76 -10.00
N ALA A 319 8.21 9.95 -10.21
CA ALA A 319 8.81 11.00 -11.02
C ALA A 319 10.11 11.53 -10.39
N GLU A 320 10.15 11.74 -9.07
CA GLU A 320 11.38 12.12 -8.35
C GLU A 320 12.51 11.09 -8.51
N ALA A 321 12.15 9.81 -8.64
CA ALA A 321 13.09 8.73 -8.87
C ALA A 321 13.34 8.42 -10.36
N ASN A 322 12.78 9.17 -11.32
CA ASN A 322 12.86 8.88 -12.75
C ASN A 322 12.38 7.45 -13.14
N ILE A 323 11.38 6.92 -12.42
CA ILE A 323 10.72 5.65 -12.72
C ILE A 323 9.48 5.93 -13.56
N ARG A 324 9.25 5.16 -14.64
CA ARG A 324 8.09 5.34 -15.51
C ARG A 324 6.79 5.00 -14.78
N PHE A 325 5.80 5.89 -14.85
CA PHE A 325 4.49 5.72 -14.23
C PHE A 325 3.54 4.79 -15.03
N GLN A 326 3.66 4.73 -16.36
CA GLN A 326 2.73 3.97 -17.21
C GLN A 326 2.58 2.48 -16.82
N PRO A 327 3.66 1.70 -16.52
CA PRO A 327 3.51 0.31 -16.09
C PRO A 327 2.71 0.18 -14.80
N PHE A 328 2.91 1.10 -13.85
CA PHE A 328 2.18 1.16 -12.60
C PHE A 328 0.67 1.39 -12.85
N PHE A 329 0.32 2.35 -13.70
CA PHE A 329 -1.09 2.64 -14.03
C PHE A 329 -1.82 1.42 -14.61
N ILE A 330 -1.20 0.73 -15.58
CA ILE A 330 -1.77 -0.48 -16.19
C ILE A 330 -1.93 -1.58 -15.14
N ALA A 331 -0.92 -1.76 -14.29
CA ALA A 331 -0.95 -2.72 -13.20
C ALA A 331 -2.09 -2.46 -12.20
N ARG A 332 -2.41 -1.18 -11.90
CA ARG A 332 -3.55 -0.83 -11.04
C ARG A 332 -4.90 -1.15 -11.69
N LEU A 333 -5.04 -0.95 -12.99
CA LEU A 333 -6.26 -1.36 -13.71
C LEU A 333 -6.45 -2.88 -13.66
N LEU A 334 -5.38 -3.65 -13.92
CA LEU A 334 -5.41 -5.11 -13.80
C LEU A 334 -5.71 -5.55 -12.36
N HIS A 335 -5.14 -4.86 -11.37
CA HIS A 335 -5.41 -5.15 -9.97
C HIS A 335 -6.90 -4.98 -9.63
N GLY A 336 -7.50 -3.87 -10.06
CA GLY A 336 -8.94 -3.61 -9.92
C GLY A 336 -9.79 -4.75 -10.47
N VAL A 337 -9.51 -5.18 -11.70
CA VAL A 337 -10.24 -6.27 -12.36
C VAL A 337 -10.06 -7.60 -11.63
N PHE A 338 -8.83 -7.95 -11.22
CA PHE A 338 -8.58 -9.19 -10.50
C PHE A 338 -9.23 -9.20 -9.12
N ALA A 339 -9.12 -8.11 -8.36
CA ALA A 339 -9.72 -8.01 -7.03
C ALA A 339 -11.25 -8.14 -7.10
N ALA A 340 -11.89 -7.45 -8.04
CA ALA A 340 -13.34 -7.58 -8.28
C ALA A 340 -13.74 -9.02 -8.65
N SER A 341 -12.99 -9.63 -9.59
CA SER A 341 -13.22 -11.01 -10.03
C SER A 341 -13.06 -12.01 -8.88
N PHE A 342 -11.99 -11.88 -8.09
CA PHE A 342 -11.77 -12.72 -6.92
C PHE A 342 -12.83 -12.50 -5.84
N THR A 343 -13.32 -11.28 -5.64
CA THR A 343 -14.42 -11.03 -4.70
C THR A 343 -15.69 -11.75 -5.11
N TYR A 344 -16.04 -11.73 -6.39
CA TYR A 344 -17.17 -12.50 -6.91
C TYR A 344 -16.97 -14.02 -6.72
N LEU A 345 -15.81 -14.55 -7.12
CA LEU A 345 -15.50 -15.98 -7.04
C LEU A 345 -15.43 -16.49 -5.59
N LEU A 346 -14.89 -15.68 -4.68
CA LEU A 346 -14.68 -16.03 -3.28
C LEU A 346 -15.88 -15.68 -2.38
N TRP A 347 -16.94 -15.06 -2.93
CA TRP A 347 -18.13 -14.66 -2.18
C TRP A 347 -18.77 -15.84 -1.44
N LYS A 348 -19.10 -16.92 -2.16
CA LYS A 348 -19.70 -18.12 -1.55
C LYS A 348 -18.79 -18.79 -0.51
N PRO A 349 -17.53 -19.13 -0.82
CA PRO A 349 -16.68 -19.86 0.12
C PRO A 349 -16.21 -19.03 1.32
N LEU A 350 -15.97 -17.73 1.15
CA LEU A 350 -15.41 -16.89 2.22
C LEU A 350 -16.43 -16.04 2.96
N TYR A 351 -17.51 -15.60 2.32
CA TYR A 351 -18.52 -14.76 2.97
C TYR A 351 -19.75 -15.56 3.40
N ILE A 352 -20.40 -16.30 2.50
CA ILE A 352 -21.64 -17.03 2.86
C ILE A 352 -21.38 -18.12 3.91
N LYS A 353 -20.30 -18.89 3.78
CA LYS A 353 -19.98 -19.97 4.73
C LYS A 353 -19.54 -19.47 6.10
N THR A 354 -18.97 -18.27 6.20
CA THR A 354 -18.53 -17.68 7.48
C THR A 354 -19.65 -16.86 8.12
N ALA A 355 -20.47 -16.17 7.32
CA ALA A 355 -21.61 -15.36 7.78
C ALA A 355 -22.84 -16.21 8.14
N GLY A 356 -23.03 -17.36 7.48
CA GLY A 356 -24.21 -18.23 7.64
C GLY A 356 -24.25 -19.10 8.90
N GLY A 357 -23.38 -18.87 9.89
CA GLY A 357 -23.43 -19.58 11.18
C GLY A 357 -23.12 -21.08 11.14
N MET A 358 -22.80 -21.67 9.98
CA MET A 358 -22.10 -22.94 9.99
C MET A 358 -20.69 -22.66 10.51
N PRO A 359 -20.27 -23.27 11.64
CA PRO A 359 -18.88 -23.20 12.02
C PRO A 359 -18.12 -23.73 10.82
N THR A 360 -17.30 -22.88 10.20
CA THR A 360 -16.18 -23.41 9.43
C THR A 360 -15.50 -24.36 10.40
N ASN A 361 -15.54 -25.66 10.10
CA ASN A 361 -14.78 -26.68 10.80
C ASN A 361 -13.30 -26.39 10.56
N ILE A 362 -12.80 -25.31 11.17
CA ILE A 362 -11.45 -25.22 11.66
C ILE A 362 -11.44 -26.34 12.70
N PRO A 363 -10.68 -27.42 12.49
CA PRO A 363 -10.75 -28.56 13.38
C PRO A 363 -10.49 -28.09 14.80
N ALA A 364 -11.30 -28.54 15.77
CA ALA A 364 -11.38 -27.99 17.13
C ALA A 364 -10.02 -27.90 17.85
N PHE A 365 -9.02 -28.70 17.44
CA PHE A 365 -7.65 -28.59 17.92
C PHE A 365 -6.97 -27.25 17.59
N LEU A 366 -7.30 -26.61 16.47
CA LEU A 366 -6.70 -25.33 16.04
C LEU A 366 -7.28 -24.11 16.76
N HIS A 367 -8.56 -24.15 17.16
CA HIS A 367 -9.19 -23.09 17.95
C HIS A 367 -8.82 -23.20 19.43
N ALA A 368 -8.89 -24.40 20.00
CA ALA A 368 -8.47 -24.64 21.38
C ALA A 368 -6.97 -24.37 21.56
N ALA A 369 -6.12 -24.74 20.60
CA ALA A 369 -4.69 -24.45 20.69
C ALA A 369 -4.35 -22.96 20.48
N LYS A 370 -5.06 -22.22 19.61
CA LYS A 370 -4.78 -20.78 19.41
C LYS A 370 -5.21 -19.93 20.59
N ASP A 371 -6.45 -20.09 21.06
CA ASP A 371 -6.98 -19.24 22.12
C ASP A 371 -6.35 -19.57 23.48
N VAL A 372 -6.00 -20.83 23.74
CA VAL A 372 -5.31 -21.22 24.98
C VAL A 372 -3.82 -20.89 24.91
N ALA A 373 -3.10 -21.20 23.81
CA ALA A 373 -1.66 -20.93 23.75
C ALA A 373 -1.33 -19.44 23.58
N TRP A 374 -2.17 -18.65 22.90
CA TRP A 374 -1.97 -17.21 22.79
C TRP A 374 -2.28 -16.49 24.10
N ASN A 375 -3.35 -16.87 24.80
CA ASN A 375 -3.69 -16.26 26.09
C ASN A 375 -2.74 -16.71 27.21
N GLU A 376 -2.34 -17.99 27.27
CA GLU A 376 -1.30 -18.45 28.20
C GLU A 376 0.07 -17.87 27.81
N GLY A 377 0.39 -17.80 26.52
CA GLY A 377 1.62 -17.16 26.04
C GLY A 377 1.69 -15.68 26.44
N TRP A 378 0.59 -14.93 26.27
CA TRP A 378 0.49 -13.54 26.68
C TRP A 378 0.56 -13.37 28.20
N ARG A 379 -0.10 -14.25 28.98
CA ARG A 379 -0.03 -14.23 30.45
C ARG A 379 1.38 -14.55 30.95
N LEU A 380 2.06 -15.53 30.37
CA LEU A 380 3.45 -15.85 30.65
C LEU A 380 4.38 -14.69 30.29
N LEU A 381 4.13 -14.00 29.17
CA LEU A 381 4.91 -12.83 28.76
C LEU A 381 4.70 -11.64 29.71
N GLN A 382 3.49 -11.43 30.21
CA GLN A 382 3.23 -10.40 31.22
C GLN A 382 3.85 -10.75 32.58
N GLN A 383 3.80 -12.02 33.00
CA GLN A 383 4.29 -12.47 34.29
C GLN A 383 5.82 -12.57 34.34
N TYR A 384 6.44 -13.15 33.31
CA TYR A 384 7.87 -13.45 33.28
C TYR A 384 8.66 -12.51 32.36
N GLY A 385 8.02 -11.81 31.43
CA GLY A 385 8.69 -10.87 30.52
C GLY A 385 9.48 -9.77 31.23
N PRO A 386 8.96 -9.11 32.28
CA PRO A 386 9.72 -8.14 33.05
C PRO A 386 10.98 -8.75 33.70
N LEU A 387 10.86 -9.94 34.30
CA LEU A 387 11.98 -10.65 34.93
C LEU A 387 13.04 -11.07 33.91
N LEU A 388 12.61 -11.56 32.75
CA LEU A 388 13.48 -11.97 31.66
C LEU A 388 14.20 -10.76 31.06
N THR A 389 13.51 -9.62 30.93
CA THR A 389 14.09 -8.34 30.50
C THR A 389 15.13 -7.83 31.50
N LEU A 390 14.82 -7.87 32.80
CA LEU A 390 15.75 -7.53 33.88
C LEU A 390 16.99 -8.43 33.85
N LEU A 391 16.81 -9.74 33.66
CA LEU A 391 17.92 -10.69 33.57
C LEU A 391 18.82 -10.38 32.38
N PHE A 392 18.26 -10.11 31.19
CA PHE A 392 19.06 -9.72 30.02
C PHE A 392 19.73 -8.35 30.19
N LEU A 393 19.11 -7.38 30.87
CA LEU A 393 19.74 -6.11 31.21
C LEU A 393 20.91 -6.29 32.17
N CYS A 394 20.75 -7.10 33.22
CA CYS A 394 21.84 -7.44 34.13
C CYS A 394 22.98 -8.18 33.42
N LEU A 395 22.65 -9.13 32.54
CA LEU A 395 23.62 -9.87 31.74
C LEU A 395 24.37 -8.94 30.76
N TYR A 396 23.65 -8.02 30.13
CA TYR A 396 24.24 -7.00 29.26
C TYR A 396 25.17 -6.07 30.04
N ILE A 397 24.74 -5.54 31.19
CA ILE A 397 25.57 -4.70 32.07
C ILE A 397 26.82 -5.49 32.50
N TRP A 398 26.68 -6.75 32.90
CA TRP A 398 27.80 -7.60 33.28
C TRP A 398 28.78 -7.83 32.12
N LEU A 399 28.28 -8.13 30.91
CA LEU A 399 29.12 -8.28 29.72
C LEU A 399 29.84 -6.99 29.35
N VAL A 400 29.18 -5.83 29.49
CA VAL A 400 29.80 -4.52 29.23
C VAL A 400 30.87 -4.20 30.28
N ILE A 401 30.61 -4.45 31.56
CA ILE A 401 31.60 -4.29 32.64
C ILE A 401 32.79 -5.22 32.41
N LYS A 402 32.53 -6.48 32.05
CA LYS A 402 33.59 -7.46 31.74
C LYS A 402 34.45 -6.99 30.56
N ALA A 403 33.82 -6.56 29.46
CA ALA A 403 34.52 -6.03 28.29
C ALA A 403 35.28 -4.72 28.58
N ALA A 404 34.84 -3.91 29.54
CA ALA A 404 35.55 -2.72 29.99
C ALA A 404 36.70 -3.04 30.96
N SER A 405 36.62 -4.17 31.68
CA SER A 405 37.62 -4.63 32.66
C SER A 405 38.75 -5.48 32.07
N GLU A 406 38.59 -5.98 30.84
CA GLU A 406 39.68 -6.61 30.11
C GLU A 406 40.73 -5.55 29.76
N PRO A 407 41.99 -5.70 30.21
CA PRO A 407 43.06 -4.80 29.79
C PRO A 407 43.15 -4.92 28.27
N ARG A 408 43.15 -3.78 27.57
CA ARG A 408 43.51 -3.75 26.13
C ARG A 408 44.94 -4.26 26.01
N GLY A 409 45.06 -5.57 25.78
CA GLY A 409 46.31 -6.24 25.49
C GLY A 409 46.93 -5.60 24.26
N ARG A 410 48.16 -5.13 24.41
CA ARG A 410 49.04 -4.76 23.31
C ARG A 410 49.18 -5.95 22.36
N SER A 411 48.75 -5.77 21.11
CA SER A 411 49.41 -6.29 19.92
C SER A 411 49.05 -5.41 18.74
#